data_AF-D0AA33-F1
#
_entry.id   AF-D0AA33-F1
#
_cell.length_a   1.000
_cell.length_b   1.000
_cell.length_c   1.000
_cell.angle_alpha   90.00
_cell.angle_beta   90.00
_cell.angle_gamma   90.00
#
_symmetry.space_group_name_H-M   'P 1'
#
loop_
_entity.id
_entity.type
_entity.pdbx_description
1 polymer ?
#
loop_
_entity_poly.entity_id
_entity_poly.type
_entity_poly.pdbx_seq_one_letter_code
_entity_poly.pdbx_strand_id
1 'polypeptide(L)'
;MNSIFFSFFFFVIHVPVAALVEHQMAQPRKKLEWKKEVPFGLTASQFGMALGLSGHIVHFVDYVRNIVGTELEFTGNAITDHGINTEPKSRALYELLTATAVSDGGFYLLEGRLLGCSPDGRVFEDAPPVSSQLMSPSRKGNETKLMGVKNGKHQENPISIRIPFRSKSVRDDSLATTPSPDSPTASTSKRLARLLEIKSPYYALYDSTKRLCHPFGIPQQYLCQMQGQMAIADVDVCDFFVYLDKPVCQVVAWRVYRSDEFWRWAHPKLLQVVEWIRDGPPKSLTKDFKFGEFDYSRINVEPLIFPYDISNSKPICDNRRFPFFAKFVNPYMDPRRSREQEEILRMLSSPVTRFLFDNNHGLIKSEGVEYGEEEMMWCCATADSAGSISRCRNSLASRWCGGAPNGAAAGGGEVLVLLKPVDFSDYRVTCRVYTPGEPACCDSSQGCGICLRRLRFCERKLFSRLNPLASPPDIRQLTTPLCSQPEGAVLSVSQSDPIESDNDPIIVVEDGGTSSCSSVEVIS
;
A
#
# COMPACT_ATOMS: atom_id res chain seq x y z
N MET A 1 -2.84 6.10 -35.82
CA MET A 1 -3.36 6.13 -34.43
C MET A 1 -2.30 5.79 -33.36
N ASN A 2 -0.99 5.99 -33.60
CA ASN A 2 0.09 5.70 -32.62
C ASN A 2 0.83 6.96 -32.11
N SER A 3 0.21 8.14 -32.16
CA SER A 3 0.87 9.41 -31.76
C SER A 3 0.44 9.95 -30.39
N ILE A 4 -0.44 9.26 -29.66
CA ILE A 4 -1.07 9.83 -28.46
C ILE A 4 -0.18 9.74 -27.21
N PHE A 5 0.77 8.81 -27.12
CA PHE A 5 1.64 8.72 -25.94
C PHE A 5 2.76 9.76 -25.88
N PHE A 6 3.16 10.36 -27.01
CA PHE A 6 4.13 11.46 -27.04
C PHE A 6 3.47 12.84 -26.92
N SER A 7 2.19 12.95 -27.29
CA SER A 7 1.48 14.24 -27.29
C SER A 7 1.03 14.69 -25.89
N PHE A 8 1.19 13.87 -24.85
CA PHE A 8 0.86 14.25 -23.47
C PHE A 8 1.94 15.08 -22.76
N PHE A 9 3.07 15.35 -23.42
CA PHE A 9 4.16 16.18 -22.87
C PHE A 9 4.17 17.64 -23.35
N PHE A 10 3.27 18.06 -24.24
CA PHE A 10 3.22 19.45 -24.73
C PHE A 10 1.77 19.95 -24.90
N PHE A 11 1.13 20.30 -23.79
CA PHE A 11 0.07 21.32 -23.77
C PHE A 11 0.22 22.09 -22.45
N VAL A 12 0.79 23.29 -22.54
CA VAL A 12 1.00 24.18 -21.38
C VAL A 12 -0.27 24.99 -21.19
N ILE A 13 -1.00 24.72 -20.11
CA ILE A 13 -2.02 25.63 -19.58
C ILE A 13 -1.35 26.42 -18.45
N HIS A 14 -1.30 27.75 -18.56
CA HIS A 14 -0.76 28.60 -17.50
C HIS A 14 -1.71 28.62 -16.30
N VAL A 15 -1.24 28.15 -15.15
CA VAL A 15 -1.91 28.27 -13.85
C VAL A 15 -1.00 29.11 -12.93
N PRO A 16 -1.52 30.13 -12.22
CA PRO A 16 -0.72 31.00 -11.36
C PRO A 16 -0.07 30.25 -10.17
N VAL A 17 1.19 30.56 -9.91
CA VAL A 17 2.19 29.78 -9.14
C VAL A 17 2.12 29.99 -7.60
N ALA A 18 1.28 30.90 -7.09
CA ALA A 18 1.45 31.41 -5.71
C ALA A 18 0.87 30.55 -4.57
N ALA A 19 0.06 29.51 -4.83
CA ALA A 19 -0.61 28.73 -3.78
C ALA A 19 -0.27 27.23 -3.75
N LEU A 20 0.73 26.78 -4.53
CA LEU A 20 1.02 25.36 -4.78
C LEU A 20 2.26 24.82 -4.03
N VAL A 21 2.73 25.52 -2.98
CA VAL A 21 4.05 25.25 -2.37
C VAL A 21 4.04 24.14 -1.32
N GLU A 22 2.88 23.73 -0.74
CA GLU A 22 2.87 22.77 0.39
C GLU A 22 2.42 21.34 0.09
N HIS A 23 2.00 21.04 -1.15
CA HIS A 23 1.64 19.68 -1.58
C HIS A 23 2.38 19.23 -2.84
N GLN A 24 3.60 19.74 -3.06
CA GLN A 24 4.56 18.97 -3.84
C GLN A 24 4.72 17.62 -3.14
N MET A 25 4.51 16.52 -3.87
CA MET A 25 4.81 15.16 -3.39
C MET A 25 6.03 15.26 -2.51
N ALA A 26 5.95 14.80 -1.27
CA ALA A 26 7.11 14.77 -0.40
C ALA A 26 8.07 13.73 -0.97
N GLN A 27 8.73 14.08 -2.09
CA GLN A 27 9.89 13.39 -2.58
C GLN A 27 10.78 13.25 -1.37
N PRO A 28 11.24 12.04 -1.06
CA PRO A 28 12.03 11.84 0.14
C PRO A 28 13.10 12.91 0.17
N ARG A 29 13.22 13.67 1.27
CA ARG A 29 14.15 14.80 1.38
C ARG A 29 15.55 14.44 0.87
N LYS A 30 15.99 13.20 1.16
CA LYS A 30 17.23 12.59 0.67
C LYS A 30 17.37 12.54 -0.86
N LYS A 31 16.29 12.31 -1.59
CA LYS A 31 16.27 12.33 -3.07
C LYS A 31 16.52 13.73 -3.60
N LEU A 32 15.89 14.75 -3.00
CA LEU A 32 16.12 16.15 -3.38
C LEU A 32 17.55 16.58 -3.08
N GLU A 33 18.07 16.24 -1.90
CA GLU A 33 19.48 16.47 -1.51
C GLU A 33 20.43 15.78 -2.50
N TRP A 34 20.20 14.50 -2.80
CA TRP A 34 21.00 13.77 -3.78
C TRP A 34 20.94 14.37 -5.18
N LYS A 35 19.78 14.84 -5.64
CA LYS A 35 19.64 15.42 -6.98
C LYS A 35 20.35 16.77 -7.10
N LYS A 36 20.49 17.52 -5.99
CA LYS A 36 21.35 18.71 -5.92
C LYS A 36 22.84 18.34 -6.01
N GLU A 37 23.25 17.27 -5.33
CA GLU A 37 24.65 16.79 -5.37
C GLU A 37 25.02 16.14 -6.72
N VAL A 38 24.09 15.42 -7.34
CA VAL A 38 24.29 14.62 -8.54
C VAL A 38 23.19 14.93 -9.57
N PRO A 39 23.21 16.12 -10.19
CA PRO A 39 22.12 16.57 -11.08
C PRO A 39 21.92 15.67 -12.31
N PHE A 40 22.97 15.01 -12.78
CA PHE A 40 22.93 14.04 -13.89
C PHE A 40 22.54 12.61 -13.47
N GLY A 41 22.38 12.34 -12.16
CA GLY A 41 22.04 11.03 -11.65
C GLY A 41 20.65 10.57 -12.09
N LEU A 42 20.47 9.27 -12.35
CA LEU A 42 19.19 8.70 -12.77
C LEU A 42 18.48 8.01 -11.61
N THR A 43 17.16 8.17 -11.56
CA THR A 43 16.29 7.44 -10.64
C THR A 43 15.62 6.28 -11.35
N ALA A 44 15.26 5.22 -10.61
CA ALA A 44 14.66 4.01 -11.19
C ALA A 44 13.42 4.29 -12.06
N SER A 45 12.59 5.28 -11.72
CA SER A 45 11.43 5.68 -12.54
C SER A 45 11.81 6.24 -13.92
N GLN A 46 13.05 6.68 -14.10
CA GLN A 46 13.59 7.18 -15.37
C GLN A 46 14.23 6.07 -16.22
N PHE A 47 14.47 4.87 -15.68
CA PHE A 47 15.22 3.82 -16.38
C PHE A 47 14.54 3.38 -17.67
N GLY A 48 13.19 3.30 -17.70
CA GLY A 48 12.47 2.97 -18.92
C GLY A 48 12.69 3.97 -20.06
N MET A 49 12.73 5.28 -19.75
CA MET A 49 13.02 6.33 -20.73
C MET A 49 14.49 6.30 -21.16
N ALA A 50 15.41 6.17 -20.19
CA ALA A 50 16.84 6.07 -20.45
C ALA A 50 17.20 4.87 -21.35
N LEU A 51 16.44 3.77 -21.25
CA LEU A 51 16.61 2.58 -22.07
C LEU A 51 15.81 2.63 -23.40
N GLY A 52 15.09 3.72 -23.68
CA GLY A 52 14.39 3.94 -24.96
C GLY A 52 13.01 3.27 -25.08
N LEU A 53 12.37 2.90 -23.97
CA LEU A 53 11.06 2.21 -23.98
C LEU A 53 9.87 3.18 -24.05
N SER A 54 10.09 4.45 -23.68
CA SER A 54 9.08 5.49 -23.67
C SER A 54 9.55 6.72 -24.44
N GLY A 55 10.17 6.48 -25.61
CA GLY A 55 10.61 7.55 -26.51
C GLY A 55 12.03 7.40 -27.04
N HIS A 56 12.52 8.47 -27.64
CA HIS A 56 13.88 8.55 -28.16
C HIS A 56 14.85 8.94 -27.05
N ILE A 57 15.94 8.19 -26.90
CA ILE A 57 16.93 8.41 -25.84
C ILE A 57 17.55 9.81 -25.96
N VAL A 58 17.78 10.31 -27.18
CA VAL A 58 18.30 11.66 -27.42
C VAL A 58 17.39 12.75 -26.83
N HIS A 59 16.06 12.61 -26.91
CA HIS A 59 15.14 13.57 -26.31
C HIS A 59 15.14 13.49 -24.78
N PHE A 60 15.29 12.29 -24.22
CA PHE A 60 15.39 12.13 -22.77
C PHE A 60 16.68 12.76 -22.22
N VAL A 61 17.82 12.55 -22.89
CA VAL A 61 19.09 13.18 -22.51
C VAL A 61 18.98 14.70 -22.59
N ASP A 62 18.42 15.22 -23.68
CA ASP A 62 18.19 16.67 -23.88
C ASP A 62 17.30 17.25 -22.77
N TYR A 63 16.19 16.57 -22.44
CA TYR A 63 15.28 16.97 -21.36
C TYR A 63 15.99 17.05 -20.01
N VAL A 64 16.71 15.99 -19.60
CA VAL A 64 17.37 16.00 -18.28
C VAL A 64 18.48 17.05 -18.21
N ARG A 65 19.18 17.31 -19.31
CA ARG A 65 20.33 18.22 -19.31
C ARG A 65 19.94 19.69 -19.43
N ASN A 66 18.95 19.99 -20.28
CA ASN A 66 18.65 21.36 -20.71
C ASN A 66 17.30 21.87 -20.20
N ILE A 67 16.41 21.00 -19.70
CA ILE A 67 15.05 21.38 -19.28
C ILE A 67 14.84 21.20 -17.77
N VAL A 68 15.34 20.12 -17.17
CA VAL A 68 15.23 19.92 -15.71
C VAL A 68 15.96 21.03 -14.95
N GLY A 69 15.31 21.64 -13.96
CA GLY A 69 15.80 22.80 -13.22
C GLY A 69 15.48 24.15 -13.87
N THR A 70 14.74 24.16 -14.99
CA THR A 70 14.23 25.38 -15.64
C THR A 70 12.73 25.53 -15.43
N GLU A 71 12.17 26.67 -15.81
CA GLU A 71 10.73 26.92 -15.86
C GLU A 71 9.96 26.01 -16.83
N LEU A 72 10.68 25.36 -17.76
CA LEU A 72 10.11 24.40 -18.71
C LEU A 72 10.04 22.98 -18.15
N GLU A 73 10.56 22.74 -16.94
CA GLU A 73 10.48 21.44 -16.28
C GLU A 73 9.02 21.03 -16.07
N PHE A 74 8.71 19.76 -16.34
CA PHE A 74 7.38 19.23 -16.07
C PHE A 74 7.13 19.21 -14.55
N THR A 75 6.24 20.08 -14.08
CA THR A 75 5.89 20.20 -12.65
C THR A 75 4.71 19.32 -12.22
N GLY A 76 4.04 18.67 -13.15
CA GLY A 76 2.87 17.83 -12.88
C GLY A 76 1.72 18.08 -13.85
N ASN A 77 0.71 17.23 -13.76
CA ASN A 77 -0.57 17.37 -14.44
C ASN A 77 -1.63 16.64 -13.61
N ALA A 78 -2.91 16.78 -13.97
CA ALA A 78 -4.01 16.14 -13.24
C ALA A 78 -3.87 14.61 -13.08
N ILE A 79 -3.15 13.93 -13.98
CA ILE A 79 -2.88 12.48 -13.87
C ILE A 79 -1.84 12.21 -12.77
N THR A 80 -0.80 13.04 -12.71
CA THR A 80 0.21 13.00 -11.64
C THR A 80 -0.45 13.33 -10.31
N ASP A 81 -1.21 14.44 -10.29
CA ASP A 81 -2.32 14.84 -9.40
C ASP A 81 -3.02 13.68 -8.70
N HIS A 82 -3.71 12.92 -9.55
CA HIS A 82 -4.49 11.77 -9.17
C HIS A 82 -3.63 10.68 -8.54
N GLY A 83 -2.46 10.40 -9.12
CA GLY A 83 -1.50 9.44 -8.59
C GLY A 83 -1.08 9.77 -7.15
N ILE A 84 -0.70 11.02 -6.87
CA ILE A 84 -0.35 11.47 -5.51
C ILE A 84 -1.49 11.16 -4.53
N ASN A 85 -2.69 11.61 -4.89
CA ASN A 85 -3.82 11.66 -3.98
C ASN A 85 -4.39 10.27 -3.70
N THR A 86 -4.21 9.33 -4.64
CA THR A 86 -4.72 7.97 -4.51
C THR A 86 -3.70 6.97 -3.98
N GLU A 87 -2.41 7.32 -3.91
CA GLU A 87 -1.37 6.41 -3.43
C GLU A 87 -1.63 5.91 -1.99
N PRO A 88 -1.95 6.77 -0.97
CA PRO A 88 -2.20 6.28 0.38
C PRO A 88 -3.40 5.32 0.45
N LYS A 89 -4.44 5.60 -0.34
CA LYS A 89 -5.64 4.76 -0.46
C LYS A 89 -5.32 3.41 -1.11
N SER A 90 -4.50 3.44 -2.16
CA SER A 90 -4.00 2.24 -2.83
C SER A 90 -3.12 1.38 -1.91
N ARG A 91 -2.22 2.01 -1.13
CA ARG A 91 -1.39 1.34 -0.11
C ARG A 91 -2.25 0.68 0.96
N ALA A 92 -3.25 1.39 1.48
CA ALA A 92 -4.20 0.84 2.46
C ALA A 92 -4.97 -0.38 1.91
N LEU A 93 -5.43 -0.33 0.66
CA LEU A 93 -6.07 -1.47 0.02
C LEU A 93 -5.10 -2.65 -0.14
N TYR A 94 -3.85 -2.40 -0.54
CA TYR A 94 -2.82 -3.43 -0.61
C TYR A 94 -2.58 -4.10 0.75
N GLU A 95 -2.42 -3.32 1.83
CA GLU A 95 -2.24 -3.86 3.19
C GLU A 95 -3.44 -4.73 3.59
N LEU A 96 -4.66 -4.26 3.30
CA LEU A 96 -5.89 -4.98 3.59
C LEU A 96 -5.98 -6.31 2.83
N LEU A 97 -5.66 -6.32 1.54
CA LEU A 97 -5.77 -7.51 0.71
C LEU A 97 -4.66 -8.52 1.02
N THR A 98 -3.44 -8.06 1.28
CA THR A 98 -2.29 -8.95 1.53
C THR A 98 -2.12 -9.34 2.99
N ALA A 99 -2.81 -8.67 3.92
CA ALA A 99 -2.57 -8.79 5.36
C ALA A 99 -1.11 -8.54 5.76
N THR A 100 -0.40 -7.69 5.00
CA THR A 100 0.99 -7.33 5.29
C THR A 100 1.09 -5.84 5.57
N ALA A 101 1.86 -5.48 6.60
CA ALA A 101 2.15 -4.10 6.91
C ALA A 101 3.19 -3.55 5.93
N VAL A 102 2.95 -2.35 5.41
CA VAL A 102 3.88 -1.63 4.54
C VAL A 102 4.56 -0.54 5.36
N SER A 103 5.88 -0.52 5.33
CA SER A 103 6.68 0.60 5.81
C SER A 103 7.04 1.51 4.65
N ASP A 104 7.38 2.76 4.95
CA ASP A 104 7.88 3.70 3.93
C ASP A 104 9.08 3.10 3.17
N GLY A 105 9.11 3.37 1.87
CA GLY A 105 10.16 2.90 0.98
C GLY A 105 11.52 3.48 1.31
N GLY A 106 11.58 4.81 1.54
CA GLY A 106 12.82 5.56 1.68
C GLY A 106 13.51 5.82 0.33
N PHE A 107 14.77 6.25 0.37
CA PHE A 107 15.58 6.50 -0.82
C PHE A 107 16.91 5.76 -0.75
N TYR A 108 17.23 4.98 -1.78
CA TYR A 108 18.43 4.15 -1.88
C TYR A 108 19.32 4.65 -3.01
N LEU A 109 20.62 4.45 -2.84
CA LEU A 109 21.64 4.78 -3.83
C LEU A 109 22.46 3.53 -4.11
N LEU A 110 22.78 3.32 -5.37
CA LEU A 110 23.77 2.32 -5.76
C LEU A 110 25.17 2.81 -5.39
N GLU A 111 26.12 1.89 -5.35
CA GLU A 111 27.54 2.22 -5.34
C GLU A 111 27.88 3.23 -6.46
N GLY A 112 28.72 4.22 -6.15
CA GLY A 112 29.02 5.35 -7.03
C GLY A 112 27.96 6.47 -7.04
N ARG A 113 26.80 6.28 -6.38
CA ARG A 113 25.74 7.30 -6.19
C ARG A 113 25.19 7.91 -7.49
N LEU A 114 25.42 7.28 -8.65
CA LEU A 114 24.90 7.75 -9.95
C LEU A 114 23.46 7.31 -10.22
N LEU A 115 23.08 6.18 -9.62
CA LEU A 115 21.76 5.58 -9.76
C LEU A 115 21.08 5.52 -8.39
N GLY A 116 19.81 5.91 -8.32
CA GLY A 116 19.02 5.89 -7.09
C GLY A 116 17.61 5.35 -7.29
N CYS A 117 16.93 5.00 -6.21
CA CYS A 117 15.54 4.59 -6.27
C CYS A 117 14.74 4.94 -5.01
N SER A 118 13.45 5.13 -5.19
CA SER A 118 12.46 5.31 -4.12
C SER A 118 11.31 4.34 -4.40
N PRO A 119 11.29 3.14 -3.80
CA PRO A 119 10.09 2.31 -3.86
C PRO A 119 8.96 2.98 -3.08
N ASP A 120 7.71 2.65 -3.40
CA ASP A 120 6.56 3.22 -2.71
C ASP A 120 6.37 2.57 -1.32
N GLY A 121 6.90 1.37 -1.11
CA GLY A 121 6.86 0.74 0.19
C GLY A 121 7.82 -0.42 0.36
N ARG A 122 7.95 -0.87 1.60
CA ARG A 122 8.66 -2.09 1.98
C ARG A 122 7.76 -2.96 2.81
N VAL A 123 7.72 -4.23 2.48
CA VAL A 123 7.07 -5.25 3.28
C VAL A 123 8.15 -6.14 3.87
N PHE A 124 8.15 -6.25 5.19
CA PHE A 124 9.01 -7.17 5.90
C PHE A 124 8.23 -8.45 6.14
N GLU A 125 8.77 -9.58 5.73
CA GLU A 125 8.23 -10.85 6.15
C GLU A 125 8.58 -11.01 7.63
N ASP A 126 7.55 -11.14 8.47
CA ASP A 126 7.76 -11.67 9.81
C ASP A 126 8.42 -13.03 9.62
N ALA A 127 9.62 -13.20 10.19
CA ALA A 127 10.28 -14.49 10.17
C ALA A 127 9.23 -15.51 10.64
N PRO A 128 8.95 -16.57 9.86
CA PRO A 128 7.99 -17.57 10.28
C PRO A 128 8.36 -17.93 11.71
N PRO A 129 7.42 -17.88 12.67
CA PRO A 129 7.73 -18.10 14.07
C PRO A 129 8.55 -19.37 14.08
N VAL A 130 9.82 -19.26 14.52
CA VAL A 130 10.79 -20.37 14.46
C VAL A 130 10.15 -21.47 15.28
N SER A 131 9.40 -22.34 14.62
CA SER A 131 8.83 -23.49 15.24
C SER A 131 10.05 -24.29 15.62
N SER A 132 10.22 -24.50 16.91
CA SER A 132 11.32 -25.24 17.53
C SER A 132 11.28 -26.71 17.14
N GLN A 133 11.01 -27.04 15.87
CA GLN A 133 11.30 -28.33 15.29
C GLN A 133 12.80 -28.37 15.02
N LEU A 134 13.51 -28.62 16.12
CA LEU A 134 14.78 -29.31 16.17
C LEU A 134 14.63 -30.59 15.32
N MET A 135 14.85 -30.48 14.00
CA MET A 135 14.98 -31.64 13.12
C MET A 135 16.28 -32.34 13.53
N SER A 136 16.13 -33.30 14.43
CA SER A 136 17.18 -34.25 14.79
C SER A 136 17.62 -34.97 13.51
N PRO A 137 18.93 -35.18 13.28
CA PRO A 137 19.41 -35.90 12.11
C PRO A 137 18.99 -37.37 12.23
N SER A 138 17.87 -37.73 11.60
CA SER A 138 17.42 -39.12 11.56
C SER A 138 18.32 -39.93 10.64
N ARG A 139 18.83 -41.03 11.21
CA ARG A 139 19.80 -41.97 10.66
C ARG A 139 19.40 -42.53 9.30
N LYS A 140 20.43 -42.73 8.46
CA LYS A 140 20.40 -43.58 7.25
C LYS A 140 19.86 -44.98 7.59
N GLY A 141 18.90 -45.46 6.80
CA GLY A 141 18.39 -46.83 6.90
C GLY A 141 17.69 -47.30 5.62
N ASN A 142 18.41 -48.14 4.88
CA ASN A 142 18.00 -49.20 3.94
C ASN A 142 17.26 -48.89 2.63
N GLU A 143 18.01 -49.10 1.54
CA GLU A 143 17.53 -49.45 0.21
C GLU A 143 16.59 -50.66 0.24
N THR A 144 15.45 -50.56 -0.44
CA THR A 144 14.72 -51.74 -0.91
C THR A 144 14.41 -51.58 -2.39
N LYS A 145 15.00 -52.47 -3.19
CA LYS A 145 14.71 -52.67 -4.62
C LYS A 145 13.24 -53.07 -4.80
N LEU A 146 12.54 -52.45 -5.74
CA LEU A 146 11.41 -53.08 -6.42
C LEU A 146 11.42 -52.73 -7.92
N MET A 147 11.52 -53.76 -8.76
CA MET A 147 11.13 -53.74 -10.18
C MET A 147 9.60 -53.61 -10.25
N GLY A 148 8.90 -53.07 -11.25
CA GLY A 148 9.19 -52.59 -12.58
C GLY A 148 7.88 -52.73 -13.36
N VAL A 149 7.33 -51.67 -13.97
CA VAL A 149 6.28 -51.76 -15.01
C VAL A 149 6.46 -50.57 -15.96
N LYS A 150 6.60 -50.87 -17.25
CA LYS A 150 6.68 -49.90 -18.35
C LYS A 150 5.29 -49.66 -18.95
N ASN A 151 5.02 -48.39 -19.26
CA ASN A 151 4.28 -47.85 -20.43
C ASN A 151 3.24 -46.80 -20.03
N GLY A 152 3.37 -45.58 -20.58
CA GLY A 152 2.29 -44.60 -20.59
C GLY A 152 2.77 -43.15 -20.62
N LYS A 153 2.65 -42.54 -21.79
CA LYS A 153 2.88 -41.14 -22.18
C LYS A 153 2.51 -40.05 -21.15
N HIS A 154 3.24 -38.93 -21.28
CA HIS A 154 3.07 -37.60 -20.68
C HIS A 154 3.42 -37.44 -19.19
N GLN A 155 4.68 -37.10 -18.93
CA GLN A 155 5.10 -36.43 -17.69
C GLN A 155 5.44 -34.98 -18.03
N GLU A 156 4.54 -34.07 -17.66
CA GLU A 156 4.89 -32.68 -17.40
C GLU A 156 5.72 -32.65 -16.12
N ASN A 157 6.96 -32.21 -16.22
CA ASN A 157 7.79 -31.95 -15.06
C ASN A 157 7.33 -30.63 -14.43
N PRO A 158 6.87 -30.58 -13.17
CA PRO A 158 6.92 -29.34 -12.42
C PRO A 158 8.40 -29.07 -12.13
N ILE A 159 9.00 -28.15 -12.86
CA ILE A 159 10.34 -27.64 -12.56
C ILE A 159 10.25 -26.90 -11.22
N SER A 160 10.49 -27.62 -10.13
CA SER A 160 10.75 -27.02 -8.82
C SER A 160 12.21 -26.55 -8.80
N ILE A 161 12.44 -25.31 -9.19
CA ILE A 161 13.74 -24.65 -8.96
C ILE A 161 13.76 -24.24 -7.49
N ARG A 162 14.36 -25.08 -6.64
CA ARG A 162 14.89 -24.61 -5.36
C ARG A 162 16.08 -23.71 -5.68
N ILE A 163 15.94 -22.41 -5.42
CA ILE A 163 17.02 -21.44 -5.49
C ILE A 163 17.67 -21.36 -4.11
N PRO A 164 18.91 -21.83 -3.90
CA PRO A 164 19.66 -21.50 -2.71
C PRO A 164 20.71 -20.46 -3.10
N PHE A 165 20.43 -19.16 -2.92
CA PHE A 165 21.50 -18.17 -3.02
C PHE A 165 21.62 -17.35 -1.75
N ARG A 166 22.76 -17.55 -1.10
CA ARG A 166 23.41 -16.57 -0.25
C ARG A 166 24.01 -15.51 -1.16
N SER A 167 23.63 -14.25 -0.97
CA SER A 167 24.36 -13.13 -1.53
C SER A 167 25.76 -13.11 -0.91
N LYS A 168 26.81 -13.11 -1.75
CA LYS A 168 28.15 -12.78 -1.30
C LYS A 168 28.19 -11.27 -1.08
N SER A 169 27.99 -10.85 0.16
CA SER A 169 28.50 -9.56 0.64
C SER A 169 30.01 -9.62 0.47
N VAL A 170 30.53 -8.93 -0.55
CA VAL A 170 31.93 -8.53 -0.59
C VAL A 170 32.02 -7.37 0.40
N ARG A 171 32.57 -7.65 1.59
CA ARG A 171 32.96 -6.60 2.53
C ARG A 171 34.21 -5.93 1.98
N ASP A 172 34.21 -4.62 2.08
CA ASP A 172 35.36 -3.75 1.83
C ASP A 172 36.48 -4.11 2.84
N ASP A 173 37.54 -4.74 2.34
CA ASP A 173 38.76 -5.05 3.08
C ASP A 173 39.60 -3.78 3.19
N SER A 174 39.23 -2.86 4.08
CA SER A 174 40.04 -1.68 4.37
C SER A 174 40.02 -1.30 5.85
N LEU A 175 40.70 -2.11 6.66
CA LEU A 175 41.69 -1.72 7.70
C LEU A 175 41.83 -2.85 8.73
N ALA A 176 42.98 -3.51 8.66
CA ALA A 176 43.38 -4.61 9.53
C ALA A 176 43.36 -4.20 11.01
N THR A 177 42.31 -4.57 11.72
CA THR A 177 42.33 -4.76 13.17
C THR A 177 42.12 -6.26 13.39
N THR A 178 43.17 -6.96 13.84
CA THR A 178 43.16 -8.40 14.16
C THR A 178 41.99 -8.71 15.10
N PRO A 179 40.96 -9.44 14.66
CA PRO A 179 39.84 -9.79 15.52
C PRO A 179 40.22 -10.99 16.40
N SER A 180 39.86 -10.89 17.68
CA SER A 180 40.01 -11.96 18.67
C SER A 180 39.24 -13.23 18.24
N PRO A 181 39.84 -14.43 18.29
CA PRO A 181 39.30 -15.65 17.69
C PRO A 181 38.06 -16.28 18.36
N ASP A 182 37.54 -15.76 19.47
CA ASP A 182 36.57 -16.50 20.30
C ASP A 182 35.15 -15.91 20.39
N SER A 183 34.77 -14.96 19.52
CA SER A 183 33.38 -14.46 19.48
C SER A 183 32.57 -15.17 18.38
N PRO A 184 31.54 -15.99 18.72
CA PRO A 184 30.66 -16.56 17.71
C PRO A 184 29.99 -15.42 16.96
N THR A 185 30.39 -15.23 15.70
CA THR A 185 29.81 -14.24 14.80
C THR A 185 28.34 -14.55 14.64
N ALA A 186 27.49 -13.83 15.39
CA ALA A 186 26.05 -13.91 15.28
C ALA A 186 25.68 -13.58 13.83
N SER A 187 25.34 -14.60 13.04
CA SER A 187 24.87 -14.40 11.67
C SER A 187 23.53 -13.67 11.79
N THR A 188 23.54 -12.36 11.59
CA THR A 188 22.32 -11.57 11.50
C THR A 188 21.55 -12.10 10.31
N SER A 189 20.52 -12.92 10.55
CA SER A 189 19.61 -13.38 9.52
C SER A 189 18.99 -12.14 8.89
N LYS A 190 19.41 -11.78 7.67
CA LYS A 190 18.83 -10.68 6.90
C LYS A 190 17.33 -10.95 6.81
N ARG A 191 16.51 -10.10 7.43
CA ARG A 191 15.04 -10.24 7.31
C ARG A 191 14.69 -10.18 5.83
N LEU A 192 13.91 -11.15 5.37
CA LEU A 192 13.40 -11.12 4.00
C LEU A 192 12.51 -9.89 3.88
N ALA A 193 12.87 -9.02 2.95
CA ALA A 193 12.13 -7.82 2.62
C ALA A 193 11.76 -7.91 1.15
N ARG A 194 10.59 -7.36 0.82
CA ARG A 194 10.12 -7.16 -0.55
C ARG A 194 9.70 -5.71 -0.73
N LEU A 195 9.84 -5.20 -1.93
CA LEU A 195 9.45 -3.84 -2.28
C LEU A 195 7.98 -3.80 -2.71
N LEU A 196 7.38 -2.63 -2.66
CA LEU A 196 6.06 -2.34 -3.20
C LEU A 196 6.18 -1.17 -4.18
N GLU A 197 5.62 -1.34 -5.37
CA GLU A 197 5.43 -0.31 -6.38
C GLU A 197 3.94 -0.20 -6.70
N ILE A 198 3.38 0.99 -6.51
CA ILE A 198 1.98 1.34 -6.67
C ILE A 198 1.81 2.16 -7.95
N LYS A 199 0.75 1.86 -8.70
CA LYS A 199 0.25 2.74 -9.76
C LYS A 199 -1.24 2.95 -9.65
N SER A 200 -1.66 4.19 -9.80
CA SER A 200 -3.06 4.58 -9.85
C SER A 200 -3.39 5.27 -11.16
N PRO A 201 -3.64 4.51 -12.24
CA PRO A 201 -3.98 5.08 -13.53
C PRO A 201 -5.34 5.78 -13.48
N TYR A 202 -5.50 6.85 -14.26
CA TYR A 202 -6.71 7.69 -14.22
C TYR A 202 -7.95 7.07 -14.90
N TYR A 203 -7.75 6.35 -16.01
CA TYR A 203 -8.87 5.94 -16.88
C TYR A 203 -9.20 4.44 -16.83
N ALA A 204 -8.17 3.60 -16.72
CA ALA A 204 -8.32 2.15 -16.81
C ALA A 204 -7.08 1.44 -16.26
N LEU A 205 -7.28 0.23 -15.70
CA LEU A 205 -6.19 -0.73 -15.48
C LEU A 205 -5.42 -1.00 -16.78
N TYR A 206 -4.14 -1.31 -16.65
CA TYR A 206 -3.27 -1.56 -17.80
C TYR A 206 -3.81 -2.67 -18.69
N ASP A 207 -3.96 -2.31 -19.97
CA ASP A 207 -4.37 -3.22 -21.01
C ASP A 207 -3.13 -3.84 -21.67
N SER A 208 -3.10 -5.17 -21.68
CA SER A 208 -2.04 -5.97 -22.30
C SER A 208 -2.06 -5.97 -23.83
N THR A 209 -3.11 -5.45 -24.48
CA THR A 209 -3.15 -5.31 -25.94
C THR A 209 -2.05 -4.38 -26.46
N LYS A 210 -1.50 -3.51 -25.60
CA LYS A 210 -0.36 -2.65 -25.92
C LYS A 210 0.91 -3.49 -25.98
N ARG A 211 1.66 -3.37 -27.08
CA ARG A 211 2.95 -4.06 -27.29
C ARG A 211 3.92 -3.89 -26.11
N LEU A 212 3.98 -2.68 -25.54
CA LEU A 212 4.86 -2.36 -24.40
C LEU A 212 4.40 -2.96 -23.06
N CYS A 213 3.25 -3.63 -23.01
CA CYS A 213 2.78 -4.36 -21.81
C CYS A 213 3.07 -5.87 -21.90
N HIS A 214 3.54 -6.38 -23.04
CA HIS A 214 3.85 -7.80 -23.21
C HIS A 214 5.17 -8.15 -22.49
N PRO A 215 5.28 -9.33 -21.82
CA PRO A 215 4.33 -10.46 -21.82
C PRO A 215 3.35 -10.51 -20.63
N PHE A 216 3.48 -9.64 -19.64
CA PHE A 216 2.80 -9.81 -18.35
C PHE A 216 1.54 -8.94 -18.17
N GLY A 217 1.28 -8.02 -19.10
CA GLY A 217 0.31 -6.94 -18.89
C GLY A 217 0.87 -5.77 -18.06
N ILE A 218 2.18 -5.75 -17.81
CA ILE A 218 2.90 -4.69 -17.09
C ILE A 218 3.66 -3.83 -18.12
N PRO A 219 3.48 -2.51 -18.17
CA PRO A 219 4.29 -1.64 -19.01
C PRO A 219 5.79 -1.84 -18.75
N GLN A 220 6.57 -2.06 -19.82
CA GLN A 220 8.00 -2.39 -19.72
C GLN A 220 8.81 -1.31 -18.99
N GLN A 221 8.43 -0.03 -19.07
CA GLN A 221 9.10 1.00 -18.27
C GLN A 221 8.97 0.78 -16.76
N TYR A 222 7.87 0.20 -16.28
CA TYR A 222 7.67 -0.11 -14.86
C TYR A 222 8.40 -1.40 -14.48
N LEU A 223 8.56 -2.37 -15.40
CA LEU A 223 9.48 -3.48 -15.18
C LEU A 223 10.91 -2.98 -14.99
N CYS A 224 11.39 -2.07 -15.83
CA CYS A 224 12.71 -1.44 -15.65
C CYS A 224 12.85 -0.73 -14.31
N GLN A 225 11.82 0.01 -13.90
CA GLN A 225 11.79 0.69 -12.62
C GLN A 225 11.92 -0.31 -11.45
N MET A 226 11.07 -1.34 -11.41
CA MET A 226 11.09 -2.33 -10.32
C MET A 226 12.39 -3.14 -10.28
N GLN A 227 12.91 -3.54 -11.44
CA GLN A 227 14.19 -4.23 -11.52
C GLN A 227 15.35 -3.35 -11.04
N GLY A 228 15.31 -2.05 -11.38
CA GLY A 228 16.25 -1.07 -10.86
C GLY A 228 16.14 -0.89 -9.35
N GLN A 229 14.93 -0.75 -8.82
CA GLN A 229 14.67 -0.66 -7.38
C GLN A 229 15.22 -1.88 -6.62
N MET A 230 14.93 -3.10 -7.10
CA MET A 230 15.41 -4.34 -6.52
C MET A 230 16.93 -4.47 -6.53
N ALA A 231 17.58 -4.09 -7.64
CA ALA A 231 19.04 -4.11 -7.76
C ALA A 231 19.71 -3.10 -6.82
N ILE A 232 19.15 -1.89 -6.70
CA ILE A 232 19.70 -0.81 -5.88
C ILE A 232 19.47 -1.06 -4.38
N ALA A 233 18.29 -1.54 -3.99
CA ALA A 233 17.95 -1.82 -2.59
C ALA A 233 18.46 -3.19 -2.09
N ASP A 234 19.08 -3.98 -2.96
CA ASP A 234 19.50 -5.37 -2.72
C ASP A 234 18.37 -6.25 -2.15
N VAL A 235 17.27 -6.29 -2.91
CA VAL A 235 16.04 -7.03 -2.61
C VAL A 235 15.65 -7.90 -3.81
N ASP A 236 15.08 -9.08 -3.55
CA ASP A 236 14.79 -10.08 -4.60
C ASP A 236 13.38 -10.00 -5.19
N VAL A 237 12.45 -9.30 -4.52
CA VAL A 237 11.03 -9.28 -4.88
C VAL A 237 10.45 -7.88 -4.81
N CYS A 238 9.64 -7.52 -5.79
CA CYS A 238 8.79 -6.33 -5.79
C CYS A 238 7.35 -6.73 -6.13
N ASP A 239 6.40 -6.35 -5.29
CA ASP A 239 4.99 -6.41 -5.65
C ASP A 239 4.62 -5.18 -6.47
N PHE A 240 3.97 -5.41 -7.62
CA PHE A 240 3.41 -4.35 -8.47
C PHE A 240 1.91 -4.30 -8.25
N PHE A 241 1.40 -3.23 -7.65
CA PHE A 241 0.01 -3.07 -7.28
C PHE A 241 -0.64 -1.94 -8.08
N VAL A 242 -1.73 -2.23 -8.78
CA VAL A 242 -2.43 -1.25 -9.60
C VAL A 242 -3.86 -1.07 -9.10
N TYR A 243 -4.19 0.17 -8.76
CA TYR A 243 -5.47 0.57 -8.19
C TYR A 243 -6.14 1.63 -9.06
N LEU A 244 -7.29 1.30 -9.64
CA LEU A 244 -8.13 2.24 -10.37
C LEU A 244 -9.22 2.75 -9.43
N ASP A 245 -9.22 4.02 -9.10
CA ASP A 245 -10.22 4.62 -8.20
C ASP A 245 -11.53 4.98 -8.93
N LYS A 246 -11.42 5.43 -10.20
CA LYS A 246 -12.52 5.90 -11.04
C LYS A 246 -12.31 5.46 -12.50
N PRO A 247 -13.38 5.32 -13.32
CA PRO A 247 -14.80 5.51 -12.97
C PRO A 247 -15.38 4.39 -12.11
N VAL A 248 -14.67 3.28 -11.98
CA VAL A 248 -15.01 2.12 -11.13
C VAL A 248 -13.79 1.74 -10.30
N CYS A 249 -14.03 1.29 -9.07
CA CYS A 249 -12.99 0.83 -8.18
C CYS A 249 -12.51 -0.56 -8.64
N GLN A 250 -11.30 -0.65 -9.19
CA GLN A 250 -10.71 -1.91 -9.69
C GLN A 250 -9.29 -2.10 -9.18
N VAL A 251 -8.86 -3.36 -9.10
CA VAL A 251 -7.52 -3.72 -8.61
C VAL A 251 -6.93 -4.89 -9.39
N VAL A 252 -5.61 -4.90 -9.51
CA VAL A 252 -4.81 -6.03 -10.02
C VAL A 252 -3.40 -5.95 -9.46
N ALA A 253 -2.76 -7.09 -9.18
CA ALA A 253 -1.39 -7.10 -8.69
C ALA A 253 -0.57 -8.29 -9.19
N TRP A 254 0.73 -8.06 -9.30
CA TRP A 254 1.75 -9.04 -9.68
C TRP A 254 2.84 -9.09 -8.62
N ARG A 255 3.50 -10.24 -8.52
CA ARG A 255 4.78 -10.37 -7.84
C ARG A 255 5.88 -10.51 -8.89
N VAL A 256 6.83 -9.58 -8.89
CA VAL A 256 7.95 -9.52 -9.83
C VAL A 256 9.22 -9.89 -9.09
N TYR A 257 9.97 -10.83 -9.66
CA TYR A 257 11.24 -11.27 -9.09
C TYR A 257 12.41 -10.56 -9.77
N ARG A 258 13.46 -10.28 -9.01
CA ARG A 258 14.71 -9.71 -9.50
C ARG A 258 15.32 -10.60 -10.59
N SER A 259 15.77 -9.97 -11.66
CA SER A 259 16.48 -10.61 -12.76
C SER A 259 17.88 -10.01 -12.85
N ASP A 260 18.87 -10.74 -12.35
CA ASP A 260 20.28 -10.34 -12.49
C ASP A 260 20.71 -10.25 -13.95
N GLU A 261 20.04 -10.99 -14.83
CA GLU A 261 20.27 -10.88 -16.26
C GLU A 261 19.79 -9.56 -16.84
N PHE A 262 18.57 -9.14 -16.50
CA PHE A 262 18.10 -7.81 -16.85
C PHE A 262 19.07 -6.75 -16.33
N TRP A 263 19.49 -6.86 -15.07
CA TRP A 263 20.37 -5.86 -14.47
C TRP A 263 21.74 -5.81 -15.16
N ARG A 264 22.36 -6.95 -15.47
CA ARG A 264 23.60 -7.01 -16.26
C ARG A 264 23.47 -6.35 -17.63
N TRP A 265 22.30 -6.45 -18.25
CA TRP A 265 22.01 -5.78 -19.51
C TRP A 265 21.76 -4.27 -19.35
N ALA A 266 20.97 -3.86 -18.36
CA ALA A 266 20.52 -2.48 -18.16
C ALA A 266 21.59 -1.58 -17.54
N HIS A 267 22.28 -2.05 -16.50
CA HIS A 267 23.21 -1.27 -15.70
C HIS A 267 24.27 -0.49 -16.51
N PRO A 268 25.07 -1.12 -17.40
CA PRO A 268 26.07 -0.39 -18.19
C PRO A 268 25.45 0.64 -19.14
N LYS A 269 24.23 0.41 -19.64
CA LYS A 269 23.52 1.35 -20.53
C LYS A 269 23.02 2.57 -19.76
N LEU A 270 22.52 2.35 -18.53
CA LEU A 270 22.09 3.43 -17.65
C LEU A 270 23.27 4.33 -17.28
N LEU A 271 24.44 3.74 -16.96
CA LEU A 271 25.67 4.51 -16.72
C LEU A 271 26.11 5.29 -17.95
N GLN A 272 26.03 4.68 -19.14
CA GLN A 272 26.32 5.38 -20.39
C GLN A 272 25.37 6.57 -20.64
N VAL A 273 24.08 6.45 -20.31
CA VAL A 273 23.15 7.57 -20.39
C VAL A 273 23.48 8.65 -19.37
N VAL A 274 23.90 8.29 -18.15
CA VAL A 274 24.40 9.25 -17.15
C VAL A 274 25.60 10.03 -17.69
N GLU A 275 26.54 9.36 -18.36
CA GLU A 275 27.67 10.00 -19.03
C GLU A 275 27.21 10.97 -20.12
N TRP A 276 26.24 10.59 -20.96
CA TRP A 276 25.69 11.50 -21.98
C TRP A 276 24.98 12.71 -21.40
N ILE A 277 24.32 12.57 -20.26
CA ILE A 277 23.70 13.70 -19.55
C ILE A 277 24.79 14.63 -18.99
N ARG A 278 25.83 14.07 -18.37
CA ARG A 278 26.93 14.82 -17.74
C ARG A 278 27.83 15.52 -18.77
N ASP A 279 28.32 14.77 -19.74
CA ASP A 279 29.41 15.18 -20.63
C ASP A 279 28.88 15.66 -22.00
N GLY A 280 27.59 15.45 -22.25
CA GLY A 280 26.92 15.75 -23.52
C GLY A 280 26.77 14.50 -24.41
N PRO A 281 25.70 14.43 -25.22
CA PRO A 281 25.45 13.28 -26.06
C PRO A 281 26.49 13.17 -27.20
N PRO A 282 26.95 11.96 -27.55
CA PRO A 282 27.84 11.78 -28.70
C PRO A 282 27.09 12.09 -29.99
N LYS A 283 27.81 12.46 -31.07
CA LYS A 283 27.22 12.72 -32.39
C LYS A 283 26.43 11.52 -32.96
N SER A 284 26.74 10.30 -32.50
CA SER A 284 26.04 9.08 -32.87
C SER A 284 24.68 8.89 -32.17
N LEU A 285 24.38 9.67 -31.12
CA LEU A 285 23.09 9.61 -30.42
C LEU A 285 22.02 10.36 -31.21
N THR A 286 21.54 9.74 -32.29
CA THR A 286 20.45 10.28 -33.12
C THR A 286 19.08 9.80 -32.62
N LYS A 287 18.00 10.26 -33.25
CA LYS A 287 16.63 9.78 -32.94
C LYS A 287 16.46 8.28 -33.23
N ASP A 288 17.26 7.73 -34.14
CA ASP A 288 17.21 6.31 -34.50
C ASP A 288 18.06 5.43 -33.59
N PHE A 289 18.85 6.02 -32.69
CA PHE A 289 19.64 5.27 -31.73
C PHE A 289 18.76 4.42 -30.83
N LYS A 290 19.11 3.13 -30.71
CA LYS A 290 18.47 2.18 -29.80
C LYS A 290 19.53 1.29 -29.18
N PHE A 291 19.38 1.01 -27.90
CA PHE A 291 20.09 -0.10 -27.29
C PHE A 291 19.59 -1.44 -27.85
N GLY A 292 20.43 -2.47 -27.81
CA GLY A 292 19.97 -3.84 -28.07
C GLY A 292 18.84 -4.23 -27.12
N GLU A 293 17.81 -4.90 -27.62
CA GLU A 293 16.61 -5.25 -26.87
C GLU A 293 16.88 -6.29 -25.77
N PHE A 294 16.06 -6.27 -24.72
CA PHE A 294 16.01 -7.30 -23.69
C PHE A 294 14.72 -8.11 -23.82
N ASP A 295 14.81 -9.43 -23.72
CA ASP A 295 13.63 -10.30 -23.70
C ASP A 295 13.00 -10.33 -22.30
N TYR A 296 11.96 -9.52 -22.11
CA TYR A 296 11.23 -9.41 -20.84
C TYR A 296 10.55 -10.71 -20.41
N SER A 297 10.34 -11.69 -21.31
CA SER A 297 9.80 -13.00 -20.92
C SER A 297 10.71 -13.81 -20.00
N ARG A 298 11.98 -13.39 -19.88
CA ARG A 298 12.98 -14.00 -18.99
C ARG A 298 12.90 -13.51 -17.55
N ILE A 299 12.06 -12.53 -17.25
CA ILE A 299 11.79 -12.08 -15.88
C ILE A 299 10.72 -12.99 -15.29
N ASN A 300 10.95 -13.52 -14.09
CA ASN A 300 9.93 -14.29 -13.41
C ASN A 300 8.86 -13.36 -12.81
N VAL A 301 7.59 -13.63 -13.11
CA VAL A 301 6.44 -12.86 -12.65
C VAL A 301 5.29 -13.81 -12.34
N GLU A 302 4.62 -13.60 -11.20
CA GLU A 302 3.49 -14.38 -10.74
C GLU A 302 2.27 -13.49 -10.47
N PRO A 303 1.04 -13.98 -10.66
CA PRO A 303 -0.15 -13.27 -10.24
C PRO A 303 -0.22 -13.20 -8.71
N LEU A 304 -0.45 -12.00 -8.17
CA LEU A 304 -0.65 -11.81 -6.73
C LEU A 304 -2.14 -11.58 -6.41
N ILE A 305 -2.77 -10.65 -7.12
CA ILE A 305 -4.21 -10.36 -7.03
C ILE A 305 -4.74 -10.36 -8.44
N PHE A 306 -5.65 -11.28 -8.74
CA PHE A 306 -6.29 -11.34 -10.06
C PHE A 306 -7.16 -10.08 -10.29
N PRO A 307 -7.31 -9.62 -11.54
CA PRO A 307 -8.15 -8.49 -11.88
C PRO A 307 -9.55 -8.58 -11.26
N TYR A 308 -9.93 -7.57 -10.48
CA TYR A 308 -11.20 -7.55 -9.76
C TYR A 308 -11.85 -6.17 -9.80
N ASP A 309 -13.16 -6.14 -9.95
CA ASP A 309 -14.01 -4.95 -9.91
C ASP A 309 -14.70 -4.88 -8.55
N ILE A 310 -14.15 -4.06 -7.66
CA ILE A 310 -14.61 -3.90 -6.27
C ILE A 310 -16.00 -3.27 -6.27
N SER A 311 -16.22 -2.25 -7.09
CA SER A 311 -17.53 -1.58 -7.22
C SER A 311 -18.66 -2.57 -7.51
N ASN A 312 -18.44 -3.47 -8.47
CA ASN A 312 -19.41 -4.48 -8.87
C ASN A 312 -19.28 -5.81 -8.12
N SER A 313 -18.34 -5.92 -7.19
CA SER A 313 -18.05 -7.16 -6.45
C SER A 313 -17.91 -8.40 -7.34
N LYS A 314 -17.15 -8.26 -8.44
CA LYS A 314 -16.97 -9.36 -9.41
C LYS A 314 -15.55 -9.44 -9.95
N PRO A 315 -15.03 -10.66 -10.20
CA PRO A 315 -13.79 -10.84 -10.95
C PRO A 315 -13.89 -10.33 -12.40
N ILE A 316 -12.79 -9.83 -12.94
CA ILE A 316 -12.69 -9.40 -14.33
C ILE A 316 -12.09 -10.55 -15.15
N CYS A 317 -12.92 -11.22 -15.96
CA CYS A 317 -12.53 -12.43 -16.71
C CYS A 317 -12.21 -12.16 -18.21
N ASP A 318 -11.83 -10.93 -18.56
CA ASP A 318 -11.48 -10.59 -19.94
C ASP A 318 -10.06 -11.05 -20.29
N ASN A 319 -9.97 -12.24 -20.89
CA ASN A 319 -8.70 -12.84 -21.33
C ASN A 319 -7.96 -12.02 -22.39
N ARG A 320 -8.66 -11.17 -23.16
CA ARG A 320 -8.01 -10.32 -24.17
C ARG A 320 -7.27 -9.17 -23.50
N ARG A 321 -7.87 -8.61 -22.43
CA ARG A 321 -7.28 -7.53 -21.65
C ARG A 321 -6.20 -8.03 -20.67
N PHE A 322 -6.35 -9.25 -20.15
CA PHE A 322 -5.45 -9.85 -19.14
C PHE A 322 -4.96 -11.28 -19.49
N PRO A 323 -4.30 -11.48 -20.65
CA PRO A 323 -3.85 -12.78 -21.15
C PRO A 323 -2.78 -13.43 -20.26
N PHE A 324 -2.03 -12.64 -19.49
CA PHE A 324 -1.10 -13.17 -18.48
C PHE A 324 -1.85 -13.96 -17.39
N PHE A 325 -2.90 -13.37 -16.81
CA PHE A 325 -3.70 -14.02 -15.77
C PHE A 325 -4.50 -15.20 -16.30
N ALA A 326 -4.90 -15.16 -17.57
CA ALA A 326 -5.60 -16.28 -18.22
C ALA A 326 -4.78 -17.57 -18.31
N LYS A 327 -3.45 -17.51 -18.11
CA LYS A 327 -2.56 -18.68 -18.05
C LYS A 327 -2.64 -19.42 -16.70
N PHE A 328 -3.25 -18.80 -15.69
CA PHE A 328 -3.34 -19.33 -14.34
C PHE A 328 -4.81 -19.63 -14.02
N VAL A 329 -5.03 -20.60 -13.13
CA VAL A 329 -6.38 -20.87 -12.62
C VAL A 329 -6.84 -19.67 -11.79
N ASN A 330 -7.94 -19.04 -12.18
CA ASN A 330 -8.48 -17.89 -11.46
C ASN A 330 -9.01 -18.35 -10.08
N PRO A 331 -8.36 -17.95 -8.97
CA PRO A 331 -8.72 -18.45 -7.64
C PRO A 331 -10.08 -17.97 -7.15
N TYR A 332 -10.66 -16.95 -7.81
CA TYR A 332 -11.98 -16.44 -7.48
C TYR A 332 -13.10 -17.24 -8.13
N MET A 333 -12.76 -18.09 -9.10
CA MET A 333 -13.69 -18.98 -9.82
C MET A 333 -13.47 -20.45 -9.46
N ASP A 334 -12.32 -20.81 -8.87
CA ASP A 334 -12.04 -22.19 -8.46
C ASP A 334 -12.70 -22.53 -7.10
N PRO A 335 -13.53 -23.59 -7.03
CA PRO A 335 -14.05 -24.09 -5.76
C PRO A 335 -12.94 -24.63 -4.83
N ARG A 336 -11.76 -25.00 -5.35
CA ARG A 336 -10.61 -25.55 -4.60
C ARG A 336 -9.59 -24.49 -4.18
N ARG A 337 -10.01 -23.22 -4.11
CA ARG A 337 -9.14 -22.13 -3.66
C ARG A 337 -8.59 -22.39 -2.26
N SER A 338 -7.34 -21.98 -2.05
CA SER A 338 -6.70 -22.02 -0.73
C SER A 338 -7.42 -21.09 0.26
N ARG A 339 -7.19 -21.29 1.56
CA ARG A 339 -7.72 -20.40 2.61
C ARG A 339 -7.33 -18.94 2.39
N GLU A 340 -6.09 -18.68 1.98
CA GLU A 340 -5.62 -17.32 1.72
C GLU A 340 -6.35 -16.67 0.54
N GLN A 341 -6.55 -17.42 -0.55
CA GLN A 341 -7.31 -16.95 -1.70
C GLN A 341 -8.79 -16.70 -1.35
N GLU A 342 -9.37 -17.54 -0.49
CA GLU A 342 -10.73 -17.31 0.03
C GLU A 342 -10.80 -16.04 0.89
N GLU A 343 -9.82 -15.79 1.75
CA GLU A 343 -9.75 -14.57 2.56
C GLU A 343 -9.61 -13.32 1.67
N ILE A 344 -8.78 -13.36 0.63
CA ILE A 344 -8.65 -12.27 -0.34
C ILE A 344 -9.97 -12.03 -1.08
N LEU A 345 -10.61 -13.08 -1.60
CA LEU A 345 -11.89 -12.96 -2.30
C LEU A 345 -12.97 -12.39 -1.38
N ARG A 346 -13.06 -12.88 -0.14
CA ARG A 346 -14.00 -12.38 0.87
C ARG A 346 -13.80 -10.89 1.10
N MET A 347 -12.55 -10.44 1.20
CA MET A 347 -12.24 -9.01 1.32
C MET A 347 -12.63 -8.22 0.08
N LEU A 348 -12.30 -8.69 -1.11
CA LEU A 348 -12.65 -8.03 -2.38
C LEU A 348 -14.17 -7.90 -2.57
N SER A 349 -14.96 -8.88 -2.12
CA SER A 349 -16.43 -8.85 -2.20
C SER A 349 -17.10 -8.16 -1.00
N SER A 350 -16.35 -7.82 0.05
CA SER A 350 -16.92 -7.31 1.29
C SER A 350 -17.56 -5.93 1.08
N PRO A 351 -18.78 -5.67 1.60
CA PRO A 351 -19.34 -4.33 1.57
C PRO A 351 -18.50 -3.33 2.37
N VAL A 352 -17.74 -3.77 3.38
CA VAL A 352 -16.80 -2.91 4.12
C VAL A 352 -15.71 -2.38 3.20
N THR A 353 -15.11 -3.24 2.37
CA THR A 353 -14.11 -2.81 1.39
C THR A 353 -14.69 -1.83 0.38
N ARG A 354 -15.91 -2.08 -0.13
CA ARG A 354 -16.59 -1.13 -1.01
C ARG A 354 -16.84 0.21 -0.34
N PHE A 355 -17.37 0.21 0.88
CA PHE A 355 -17.61 1.45 1.63
C PHE A 355 -16.34 2.28 1.83
N LEU A 356 -15.22 1.62 2.17
CA LEU A 356 -13.96 2.30 2.41
C LEU A 356 -13.31 2.79 1.10
N PHE A 357 -13.29 1.95 0.06
CA PHE A 357 -12.45 2.20 -1.12
C PHE A 357 -13.22 2.66 -2.37
N ASP A 358 -14.52 2.44 -2.48
CA ASP A 358 -15.28 2.92 -3.64
C ASP A 358 -15.82 4.34 -3.40
N ASN A 359 -15.31 5.29 -4.19
CA ASN A 359 -15.73 6.69 -4.12
C ASN A 359 -17.16 6.91 -4.65
N ASN A 360 -17.72 5.98 -5.41
CA ASN A 360 -19.10 6.07 -5.90
C ASN A 360 -20.13 5.47 -4.93
N HIS A 361 -19.67 4.80 -3.86
CA HIS A 361 -20.52 4.16 -2.88
C HIS A 361 -21.16 5.21 -1.96
N GLY A 362 -22.24 5.86 -2.43
CA GLY A 362 -22.92 6.93 -1.70
C GLY A 362 -23.50 8.05 -2.58
N LEU A 363 -23.27 8.05 -3.89
CA LEU A 363 -23.78 9.08 -4.81
C LEU A 363 -25.28 8.98 -5.12
N ILE A 364 -26.07 8.23 -4.34
CA ILE A 364 -27.51 8.53 -4.21
C ILE A 364 -27.61 9.73 -3.25
N LYS A 365 -27.11 10.87 -3.69
CA LYS A 365 -27.35 12.13 -3.00
C LYS A 365 -28.82 12.45 -3.22
N SER A 366 -29.65 12.22 -2.22
CA SER A 366 -30.96 12.87 -2.17
C SER A 366 -30.70 14.37 -2.25
N GLU A 367 -31.14 15.01 -3.33
CA GLU A 367 -30.99 16.44 -3.55
C GLU A 367 -31.49 17.19 -2.29
N GLY A 368 -30.60 17.89 -1.58
CA GLY A 368 -30.98 18.80 -0.48
C GLY A 368 -30.44 18.51 0.93
N VAL A 369 -29.57 17.53 1.14
CA VAL A 369 -28.94 17.32 2.47
C VAL A 369 -27.57 18.01 2.52
N GLU A 370 -27.43 18.98 3.44
CA GLU A 370 -26.17 19.72 3.68
C GLU A 370 -25.05 18.77 4.15
N TYR A 371 -23.86 18.95 3.58
CA TYR A 371 -22.67 18.15 3.87
C TYR A 371 -22.14 18.45 5.27
N GLY A 372 -22.53 17.64 6.25
CA GLY A 372 -21.98 17.70 7.62
C GLY A 372 -21.83 16.35 8.31
N GLU A 373 -22.41 15.27 7.78
CA GLU A 373 -22.36 13.96 8.45
C GLU A 373 -21.23 13.09 7.87
N GLU A 374 -20.31 12.68 8.75
CA GLU A 374 -19.27 11.68 8.43
C GLU A 374 -19.94 10.42 7.86
N GLU A 375 -19.53 9.97 6.66
CA GLU A 375 -20.01 8.70 6.13
C GLU A 375 -19.63 7.58 7.09
N MET A 376 -20.62 6.89 7.64
CA MET A 376 -20.45 5.84 8.64
C MET A 376 -21.10 4.51 8.22
N MET A 377 -20.50 3.40 8.62
CA MET A 377 -21.03 2.06 8.42
C MET A 377 -21.12 1.32 9.75
N TRP A 378 -22.34 0.93 10.13
CA TRP A 378 -22.60 0.08 11.27
C TRP A 378 -22.27 -1.37 10.94
N CYS A 379 -21.53 -2.04 11.82
CA CYS A 379 -21.06 -3.40 11.67
C CYS A 379 -21.26 -4.19 12.98
N CYS A 380 -21.48 -5.49 12.87
CA CYS A 380 -21.37 -6.43 13.98
C CYS A 380 -20.13 -7.33 13.79
N ALA A 381 -19.33 -7.51 14.84
CA ALA A 381 -18.20 -8.42 14.84
C ALA A 381 -18.60 -9.82 15.36
N THR A 382 -18.26 -10.89 14.65
CA THR A 382 -18.60 -12.26 15.07
C THR A 382 -17.80 -12.74 16.28
N ALA A 383 -18.51 -13.40 17.22
CA ALA A 383 -18.05 -13.71 18.57
C ALA A 383 -16.96 -14.82 18.67
N ASP A 384 -16.69 -15.59 17.61
CA ASP A 384 -15.68 -16.67 17.58
C ASP A 384 -14.23 -16.19 17.83
N SER A 385 -14.05 -14.93 18.20
CA SER A 385 -12.78 -14.26 18.42
C SER A 385 -12.70 -13.35 19.65
N ALA A 386 -13.67 -13.44 20.58
CA ALA A 386 -13.67 -12.64 21.82
C ALA A 386 -12.33 -12.75 22.61
N GLY A 387 -11.63 -13.89 22.50
CA GLY A 387 -10.31 -14.09 23.12
C GLY A 387 -9.15 -13.28 22.50
N SER A 388 -9.29 -12.73 21.29
CA SER A 388 -8.24 -11.97 20.59
C SER A 388 -8.50 -10.47 20.57
N ILE A 389 -9.77 -10.02 20.50
CA ILE A 389 -10.11 -8.58 20.51
C ILE A 389 -9.90 -7.99 21.91
N SER A 390 -10.21 -8.78 22.96
CA SER A 390 -9.99 -8.37 24.36
C SER A 390 -8.53 -8.15 24.75
N ARG A 391 -7.54 -8.73 24.03
CA ARG A 391 -6.12 -8.65 24.41
C ARG A 391 -5.42 -7.35 24.05
N CYS A 392 -6.03 -6.48 23.24
CA CYS A 392 -5.54 -5.13 23.00
C CYS A 392 -5.96 -4.13 24.09
N ARG A 393 -6.63 -4.57 25.17
CA ARG A 393 -6.71 -3.81 26.43
C ARG A 393 -5.33 -3.83 27.11
N ASN A 394 -4.40 -2.99 26.66
CA ASN A 394 -3.16 -2.74 27.40
C ASN A 394 -3.49 -2.10 28.77
N SER A 395 -3.32 -2.91 29.82
CA SER A 395 -2.73 -2.65 31.15
C SER A 395 -3.13 -1.45 32.04
N LEU A 396 -4.17 -0.66 31.78
CA LEU A 396 -4.58 0.42 32.70
C LEU A 396 -5.97 0.28 33.33
N ALA A 397 -6.79 -0.69 32.90
CA ALA A 397 -8.19 -0.84 33.35
C ALA A 397 -8.46 -2.08 34.21
N SER A 398 -7.46 -2.64 34.91
CA SER A 398 -7.63 -3.83 35.75
C SER A 398 -8.14 -3.55 37.18
N ARG A 399 -8.77 -2.39 37.45
CA ARG A 399 -9.23 -2.06 38.82
C ARG A 399 -10.72 -1.91 39.07
N TRP A 400 -11.59 -1.90 38.06
CA TRP A 400 -13.03 -1.84 38.28
C TRP A 400 -13.72 -2.98 37.53
N CYS A 401 -14.08 -4.02 38.29
CA CYS A 401 -15.37 -4.71 38.22
C CYS A 401 -15.32 -5.89 39.20
N GLY A 402 -15.92 -5.67 40.39
CA GLY A 402 -16.29 -6.73 41.32
C GLY A 402 -17.37 -7.62 40.69
N GLY A 403 -17.33 -8.90 41.04
CA GLY A 403 -18.05 -9.99 40.37
C GLY A 403 -19.52 -9.72 40.04
N ALA A 404 -19.87 -9.95 38.78
CA ALA A 404 -21.24 -10.09 38.33
C ALA A 404 -21.60 -11.59 38.22
N PRO A 405 -22.84 -11.98 38.56
CA PRO A 405 -23.26 -13.37 38.63
C PRO A 405 -23.55 -13.97 37.25
N ASN A 406 -23.31 -15.28 37.15
CA ASN A 406 -23.51 -16.13 35.99
C ASN A 406 -24.97 -16.12 35.47
N GLY A 407 -25.27 -15.27 34.50
CA GLY A 407 -26.48 -15.34 33.67
C GLY A 407 -26.09 -15.24 32.21
N ALA A 408 -26.17 -16.36 31.48
CA ALA A 408 -25.83 -16.45 30.06
C ALA A 408 -26.81 -15.63 29.21
N ALA A 409 -26.47 -14.37 28.91
CA ALA A 409 -27.13 -13.58 27.88
C ALA A 409 -26.60 -14.02 26.50
N ALA A 410 -27.53 -14.36 25.61
CA ALA A 410 -27.25 -14.88 24.28
C ALA A 410 -26.46 -13.88 23.41
N GLY A 411 -25.21 -14.21 23.12
CA GLY A 411 -24.55 -13.94 21.82
C GLY A 411 -24.43 -12.49 21.32
N GLY A 412 -24.49 -11.47 22.16
CA GLY A 412 -24.31 -10.08 21.73
C GLY A 412 -22.86 -9.79 21.32
N GLY A 413 -22.57 -9.78 20.01
CA GLY A 413 -21.28 -9.32 19.48
C GLY A 413 -21.05 -7.82 19.71
N GLU A 414 -19.79 -7.37 19.71
CA GLU A 414 -19.47 -5.93 19.72
C GLU A 414 -20.06 -5.27 18.45
N VAL A 415 -20.77 -4.15 18.64
CA VAL A 415 -21.21 -3.30 17.52
C VAL A 415 -20.12 -2.26 17.26
N LEU A 416 -19.76 -2.12 16.00
CA LEU A 416 -18.68 -1.27 15.52
C LEU A 416 -19.24 -0.29 14.49
N VAL A 417 -18.92 0.99 14.63
CA VAL A 417 -19.21 2.01 13.62
C VAL A 417 -17.92 2.39 12.95
N LEU A 418 -17.76 2.02 11.68
CA LEU A 418 -16.64 2.42 10.87
C LEU A 418 -16.88 3.82 10.32
N LEU A 419 -15.93 4.73 10.53
CA LEU A 419 -15.93 6.05 9.92
C LEU A 419 -15.13 5.97 8.62
N LYS A 420 -15.71 6.42 7.51
CA LYS A 420 -15.00 6.46 6.23
C LYS A 420 -13.86 7.47 6.33
N PRO A 421 -12.60 7.08 6.05
CA PRO A 421 -11.49 8.02 6.10
C PRO A 421 -11.69 9.14 5.05
N VAL A 422 -11.52 10.40 5.47
CA VAL A 422 -11.46 11.55 4.56
C VAL A 422 -10.23 11.45 3.67
N ASP A 423 -9.10 11.06 4.28
CA ASP A 423 -7.87 10.69 3.60
C ASP A 423 -7.32 9.38 4.19
N PHE A 424 -6.38 8.76 3.47
CA PHE A 424 -5.77 7.49 3.85
C PHE A 424 -4.33 7.65 4.39
N SER A 425 -3.94 8.87 4.78
CA SER A 425 -2.55 9.19 5.14
C SER A 425 -2.11 8.59 6.48
N ASP A 426 -3.01 8.38 7.45
CA ASP A 426 -2.71 7.72 8.74
C ASP A 426 -2.64 6.17 8.61
N TYR A 427 -2.91 5.61 7.42
CA TYR A 427 -2.96 4.16 7.18
C TYR A 427 -3.85 3.39 8.17
N ARG A 428 -4.86 4.07 8.70
CA ARG A 428 -5.78 3.58 9.72
C ARG A 428 -7.20 3.96 9.37
N VAL A 429 -8.14 3.14 9.79
CA VAL A 429 -9.56 3.48 9.83
C VAL A 429 -9.96 3.71 11.28
N THR A 430 -10.74 4.75 11.49
CA THR A 430 -11.31 5.05 12.80
C THR A 430 -12.62 4.30 12.97
N CYS A 431 -12.79 3.65 14.11
CA CYS A 431 -13.97 2.90 14.46
C CYS A 431 -14.45 3.27 15.87
N ARG A 432 -15.75 3.53 16.03
CA ARG A 432 -16.38 3.66 17.35
C ARG A 432 -16.93 2.31 17.80
N VAL A 433 -16.65 1.92 19.04
CA VAL A 433 -17.08 0.63 19.62
C VAL A 433 -18.22 0.86 20.58
N TYR A 434 -19.28 0.09 20.40
CA TYR A 434 -20.47 0.08 21.25
C TYR A 434 -20.61 -1.31 21.89
N THR A 435 -20.44 -1.36 23.21
CA THR A 435 -20.69 -2.56 24.00
C THR A 435 -22.13 -2.52 24.51
N PRO A 436 -22.97 -3.54 24.24
CA PRO A 436 -24.31 -3.61 24.82
C PRO A 436 -24.25 -3.54 26.36
N GLY A 437 -25.06 -2.66 26.95
CA GLY A 437 -25.15 -2.46 28.40
C GLY A 437 -24.11 -1.52 29.01
N GLU A 438 -23.10 -1.07 28.26
CA GLU A 438 -22.21 0.01 28.69
C GLU A 438 -22.75 1.35 28.14
N PRO A 439 -22.86 2.40 28.98
CA PRO A 439 -23.16 3.74 28.49
C PRO A 439 -22.11 4.13 27.44
N ALA A 440 -22.54 4.68 26.30
CA ALA A 440 -21.60 5.30 25.38
C ALA A 440 -20.82 6.37 26.18
N CYS A 441 -19.49 6.20 26.31
CA CYS A 441 -18.68 7.03 27.21
C CYS A 441 -18.73 8.54 26.87
N CYS A 442 -19.19 8.89 25.67
CA CYS A 442 -19.35 10.25 25.20
C CYS A 442 -20.22 10.30 23.92
N ASP A 443 -21.12 11.27 23.83
CA ASP A 443 -21.84 11.62 22.59
C ASP A 443 -21.06 12.62 21.72
N SER A 444 -19.89 13.09 22.16
CA SER A 444 -19.08 14.03 21.39
C SER A 444 -18.56 13.37 20.11
N SER A 445 -18.67 14.07 18.98
CA SER A 445 -18.08 13.68 17.69
C SER A 445 -16.59 13.33 17.77
N GLN A 446 -15.88 13.91 18.74
CA GLN A 446 -14.45 13.66 19.00
C GLN A 446 -14.16 12.30 19.65
N GLY A 447 -15.16 11.63 20.25
CA GLY A 447 -15.00 10.37 20.96
C GLY A 447 -14.11 10.46 22.20
N CYS A 448 -14.24 9.51 23.12
CA CYS A 448 -13.31 9.30 24.21
C CYS A 448 -12.31 8.24 23.73
N GLY A 449 -11.04 8.29 24.17
CA GLY A 449 -10.03 7.31 23.75
C GLY A 449 -10.36 5.85 24.09
N ILE A 450 -11.46 5.59 24.82
CA ILE A 450 -11.97 4.27 25.17
C ILE A 450 -12.93 3.74 24.10
N CYS A 451 -13.82 4.56 23.53
CA CYS A 451 -14.75 4.13 22.49
C CYS A 451 -14.17 4.22 21.08
N LEU A 452 -13.14 5.05 20.87
CA LEU A 452 -12.48 5.21 19.58
C LEU A 452 -11.32 4.22 19.43
N ARG A 453 -11.46 3.27 18.49
CA ARG A 453 -10.37 2.38 18.07
C ARG A 453 -9.85 2.82 16.71
N ARG A 454 -8.53 2.81 16.54
CA ARG A 454 -7.89 2.96 15.22
C ARG A 454 -7.40 1.61 14.76
N LEU A 455 -7.96 1.12 13.66
CA LEU A 455 -7.64 -0.19 13.10
C LEU A 455 -6.68 -0.01 11.93
N ARG A 456 -5.64 -0.84 11.87
CA ARG A 456 -4.71 -0.83 10.73
C ARG A 456 -5.24 -1.69 9.61
N PHE A 457 -5.08 -1.27 8.35
CA PHE A 457 -5.59 -2.04 7.21
C PHE A 457 -4.95 -3.44 7.10
N CYS A 458 -3.70 -3.62 7.52
CA CYS A 458 -3.06 -4.94 7.57
C CYS A 458 -3.74 -5.94 8.53
N GLU A 459 -4.64 -5.51 9.41
CA GLU A 459 -5.44 -6.37 10.30
C GLU A 459 -6.61 -7.06 9.54
N ARG A 460 -6.34 -7.63 8.36
CA ARG A 460 -7.32 -8.25 7.45
C ARG A 460 -8.33 -9.16 8.15
N LYS A 461 -7.86 -9.96 9.12
CA LYS A 461 -8.71 -10.89 9.89
C LYS A 461 -9.83 -10.16 10.65
N LEU A 462 -9.58 -8.98 11.18
CA LEU A 462 -10.59 -8.17 11.86
C LEU A 462 -11.65 -7.71 10.86
N PHE A 463 -11.25 -7.10 9.75
CA PHE A 463 -12.16 -6.63 8.71
C PHE A 463 -13.01 -7.76 8.10
N SER A 464 -12.42 -8.94 7.91
CA SER A 464 -13.13 -10.11 7.35
C SER A 464 -14.27 -10.65 8.24
N ARG A 465 -14.36 -10.16 9.49
CA ARG A 465 -15.38 -10.53 10.48
C ARG A 465 -16.45 -9.47 10.68
N LEU A 466 -16.30 -8.31 10.04
CA LEU A 466 -17.26 -7.22 10.12
C LEU A 466 -18.43 -7.51 9.18
N ASN A 467 -19.63 -7.60 9.76
CA ASN A 467 -20.86 -7.77 9.02
C ASN A 467 -21.65 -6.45 9.06
N PRO A 468 -21.81 -5.75 7.93
CA PRO A 468 -22.58 -4.52 7.88
C PRO A 468 -24.03 -4.75 8.35
N LEU A 469 -24.53 -3.81 9.14
CA LEU A 469 -25.93 -3.77 9.59
C LEU A 469 -26.74 -2.94 8.59
N ALA A 470 -27.96 -3.39 8.28
CA ALA A 470 -28.85 -2.70 7.35
C ALA A 470 -29.39 -1.37 7.90
N SER A 471 -29.48 -1.25 9.23
CA SER A 471 -29.89 -0.04 9.93
C SER A 471 -29.04 0.15 11.19
N PRO A 472 -28.84 1.40 11.64
CA PRO A 472 -28.29 1.66 12.97
C PRO A 472 -29.13 0.90 14.01
N PRO A 473 -28.50 0.19 14.97
CA PRO A 473 -29.24 -0.36 16.10
C PRO A 473 -29.81 0.79 16.92
N ASP A 474 -30.96 0.55 17.55
CA ASP A 474 -31.52 1.51 18.50
C ASP A 474 -30.59 1.61 19.72
N ILE A 475 -29.74 2.64 19.72
CA ILE A 475 -28.72 2.87 20.77
C ILE A 475 -29.40 3.01 22.15
N ARG A 476 -30.64 3.49 22.21
CA ARG A 476 -31.39 3.63 23.46
C ARG A 476 -31.75 2.28 24.07
N GLN A 477 -31.98 1.26 23.23
CA GLN A 477 -32.20 -0.11 23.69
C GLN A 477 -30.89 -0.78 24.13
N LEU A 478 -29.75 -0.35 23.60
CA LEU A 478 -28.44 -0.87 24.02
C LEU A 478 -27.96 -0.30 25.36
N THR A 479 -28.50 0.84 25.79
CA THR A 479 -28.04 1.59 26.96
C THR A 479 -29.01 1.54 28.14
N THR A 480 -30.08 0.73 28.08
CA THR A 480 -31.06 0.68 29.17
C THR A 480 -30.35 0.23 30.46
N PRO A 481 -30.23 1.10 31.48
CA PRO A 481 -29.50 0.76 32.69
C PRO A 481 -30.24 -0.39 33.38
N LEU A 482 -29.56 -1.52 33.58
CA LEU A 482 -30.10 -2.70 34.24
C LEU A 482 -30.32 -2.50 35.76
N CYS A 483 -30.46 -1.25 36.22
CA CYS A 483 -30.49 -0.86 37.61
C CYS A 483 -31.69 0.06 37.90
N SER A 484 -32.89 -0.47 37.77
CA SER A 484 -34.03 -0.04 38.59
C SER A 484 -34.18 -1.04 39.74
N GLN A 485 -33.20 -1.05 40.65
CA GLN A 485 -33.46 -1.55 42.01
C GLN A 485 -34.43 -0.55 42.66
N PRO A 486 -35.55 -1.00 43.25
CA PRO A 486 -36.49 -0.09 43.91
C PRO A 486 -35.79 0.64 45.06
N GLU A 487 -35.92 1.96 45.08
CA GLU A 487 -35.41 2.85 46.12
C GLU A 487 -35.88 2.39 47.51
N GLY A 488 -34.93 1.98 48.34
CA GLY A 488 -35.12 1.75 49.76
C GLY A 488 -33.90 2.23 50.53
N ALA A 489 -34.12 3.13 51.48
CA ALA A 489 -33.19 3.71 52.47
C ALA A 489 -32.46 5.01 52.06
N VAL A 490 -33.15 6.11 52.37
CA VAL A 490 -32.57 7.43 52.64
C VAL A 490 -31.62 7.30 53.84
N LEU A 491 -30.32 7.53 53.63
CA LEU A 491 -29.39 7.92 54.69
C LEU A 491 -28.95 9.35 54.43
N SER A 492 -29.44 10.24 55.30
CA SER A 492 -29.06 11.65 55.36
C SER A 492 -27.59 11.80 55.73
N VAL A 493 -26.80 12.35 54.81
CA VAL A 493 -25.44 12.85 55.08
C VAL A 493 -25.50 14.38 55.08
N SER A 494 -24.97 14.95 56.16
CA SER A 494 -24.92 16.37 56.49
C SER A 494 -24.11 17.19 55.49
N GLN A 495 -24.66 18.35 55.11
CA GLN A 495 -24.01 19.41 54.35
C GLN A 495 -22.86 20.03 55.16
N SER A 496 -21.74 20.30 54.48
CA SER A 496 -20.72 21.27 54.90
C SER A 496 -20.44 22.21 53.73
N ASP A 497 -20.37 23.49 54.08
CA ASP A 497 -20.37 24.70 53.25
C ASP A 497 -19.18 24.87 52.28
N PRO A 498 -19.28 25.78 51.28
CA PRO A 498 -18.37 25.87 50.14
C PRO A 498 -17.16 26.76 50.42
N ILE A 499 -16.04 26.41 49.77
CA ILE A 499 -14.84 27.26 49.67
C ILE A 499 -14.90 27.97 48.31
N GLU A 500 -15.02 29.30 48.34
CA GLU A 500 -14.79 30.20 47.22
C GLU A 500 -13.31 30.18 46.81
N SER A 501 -13.04 30.13 45.50
CA SER A 501 -11.75 30.52 44.96
C SER A 501 -11.92 31.34 43.70
N ASP A 502 -11.58 32.62 43.82
CA ASP A 502 -11.31 33.58 42.76
C ASP A 502 -10.35 33.02 41.70
N ASN A 503 -10.65 33.28 40.43
CA ASN A 503 -9.64 33.52 39.40
C ASN A 503 -10.22 34.36 38.25
N ASP A 504 -9.43 35.37 37.87
CA ASP A 504 -9.69 36.47 36.95
C ASP A 504 -10.00 36.08 35.48
N PRO A 505 -10.64 36.98 34.71
CA PRO A 505 -10.98 36.77 33.31
C PRO A 505 -9.78 36.96 32.35
N ILE A 506 -9.63 36.01 31.43
CA ILE A 506 -8.71 36.11 30.29
C ILE A 506 -9.33 37.04 29.23
N ILE A 507 -8.56 38.07 28.88
CA ILE A 507 -8.83 39.02 27.81
C ILE A 507 -8.63 38.32 26.45
N VAL A 508 -9.67 38.30 25.62
CA VAL A 508 -9.59 37.92 24.21
C VAL A 508 -9.39 39.19 23.40
N VAL A 509 -8.25 39.28 22.70
CA VAL A 509 -7.98 40.30 21.68
C VAL A 509 -8.40 39.72 20.34
N GLU A 510 -9.49 40.26 19.77
CA GLU A 510 -9.89 40.04 18.40
C GLU A 510 -9.21 41.09 17.50
N ASP A 511 -8.31 40.65 16.62
CA ASP A 511 -7.85 41.49 15.51
C ASP A 511 -8.60 41.10 14.23
N GLY A 512 -9.54 41.95 13.88
CA GLY A 512 -10.24 41.95 12.60
C GLY A 512 -9.36 42.52 11.49
N GLY A 513 -9.16 41.72 10.44
CA GLY A 513 -8.49 42.13 9.21
C GLY A 513 -9.36 41.86 7.99
N THR A 514 -10.28 42.77 7.70
CA THR A 514 -11.01 42.83 6.42
C THR A 514 -10.05 43.21 5.29
N SER A 515 -9.92 42.37 4.27
CA SER A 515 -9.32 42.77 2.99
C SER A 515 -10.13 42.19 1.83
N SER A 516 -10.90 43.08 1.22
CA SER A 516 -11.61 42.92 -0.03
C SER A 516 -10.66 43.13 -1.21
N CYS A 517 -10.62 42.18 -2.15
CA CYS A 517 -10.21 42.43 -3.55
C CYS A 517 -10.96 41.41 -4.43
N SER A 518 -12.03 41.85 -5.11
CA SER A 518 -11.98 42.40 -6.47
C SER A 518 -11.70 41.31 -7.51
N SER A 519 -12.78 40.70 -7.97
CA SER A 519 -12.91 39.90 -9.18
C SER A 519 -12.45 40.67 -10.42
N VAL A 520 -11.56 40.07 -11.21
CA VAL A 520 -11.29 40.45 -12.59
C VAL A 520 -11.63 39.26 -13.46
N GLU A 521 -12.67 39.42 -14.28
CA GLU A 521 -12.96 38.56 -15.42
C GLU A 521 -11.81 38.65 -16.44
N VAL A 522 -11.29 37.51 -16.87
CA VAL A 522 -10.63 37.41 -18.17
C VAL A 522 -11.15 36.19 -18.89
N ILE A 523 -11.81 36.49 -20.00
CA ILE A 523 -12.24 35.59 -21.07
C ILE A 523 -10.99 34.92 -21.66
N SER A 524 -10.90 33.58 -21.58
CA SER A 524 -10.40 32.63 -22.60
C SER A 524 -10.39 31.21 -22.04
#